data_AF-A0A0Q4JVI2-F1
#
_entry.id   AF-A0A0Q4JVI2-F1
#
_cell.length_a   1.000
_cell.length_b   1.000
_cell.length_c   1.000
_cell.angle_alpha   90.00
_cell.angle_beta   90.00
_cell.angle_gamma   90.00
#
_symmetry.space_group_name_H-M   'P 1'
#
loop_
_entity.id
_entity.type
_entity.pdbx_description
1 polymer ?
#
loop_
_entity_poly.entity_id
_entity_poly.type
_entity_poly.pdbx_seq_one_letter_code
_entity_poly.pdbx_strand_id
1 'polypeptide(L)'
;MTDDALARLIADDDGELIGIVGGGAGWSVGDAEWQATLLDQFVSVHDPRTFEDRSFSLDGALNYLEALIAPSFARPPKAAVRAWVRRHDPALRLPREAVEEYLEALCMAGALQSEESGVYGLPDDVTRRLEHEQQRLLAIDQRADTTHRLVDDMLADLPFAETVDFEPQLWLATALPGSDTSPNDLLVAGEVPYGDFIATLRTLANMVAGGDEPTDGLLGLPLEGARYRAIERRMTRRAREAAARVADVRGAATRVLAGEAASWLLMPLEGGNDTPLALAGASAVGLDRCMETIAALGRRREADAIEAAAIAARRQTLRAAVAKLYPPALREMALRNQLPALGCSPWDACGSAHGLEAAVRFLSAQANGRGRRGRV
;
A
#
# COMPACT_ATOMS: atom_id res chain seq x y z
N MET A 1 23.25 52.52 66.65
CA MET A 1 23.69 51.30 67.38
C MET A 1 23.39 50.11 66.47
N THR A 2 24.31 49.44 65.80
CA THR A 2 25.78 49.53 65.72
C THR A 2 26.19 49.02 64.34
N ASP A 3 26.81 49.89 63.54
CA ASP A 3 27.61 49.52 62.35
C ASP A 3 28.59 48.36 62.66
N ASP A 4 29.07 48.32 63.90
CA ASP A 4 30.02 47.32 64.39
C ASP A 4 29.44 45.89 64.47
N ALA A 5 28.11 45.75 64.58
CA ALA A 5 27.45 44.44 64.59
C ALA A 5 27.24 43.90 63.17
N LEU A 6 26.95 44.80 62.22
CA LEU A 6 26.87 44.47 60.79
C LEU A 6 28.26 44.13 60.24
N ALA A 7 29.27 44.92 60.58
CA ALA A 7 30.66 44.70 60.17
C ALA A 7 31.21 43.35 60.67
N ARG A 8 30.86 42.93 61.90
CA ARG A 8 31.22 41.60 62.42
C ARG A 8 30.47 40.46 61.72
N LEU A 9 29.20 40.67 61.37
CA LEU A 9 28.39 39.67 60.65
C LEU A 9 28.86 39.47 59.20
N ILE A 10 29.28 40.56 58.55
CA ILE A 10 29.90 40.60 57.22
C ILE A 10 31.27 39.90 57.25
N ALA A 11 32.07 40.19 58.28
CA ALA A 11 33.38 39.57 58.46
C ALA A 11 33.31 38.06 58.77
N ASP A 12 32.29 37.61 59.51
CA ASP A 12 32.09 36.19 59.83
C ASP A 12 31.56 35.38 58.62
N ASP A 13 31.10 36.01 57.52
CA ASP A 13 30.57 35.36 56.31
C ASP A 13 31.52 35.43 55.09
N ASP A 14 32.82 35.71 55.33
CA ASP A 14 33.92 35.75 54.34
C ASP A 14 33.74 36.73 53.15
N GLY A 15 32.96 37.81 53.28
CA GLY A 15 32.81 38.74 52.15
C GLY A 15 32.19 40.10 52.46
N GLU A 16 32.64 41.11 51.70
CA GLU A 16 32.19 42.50 51.71
C GLU A 16 30.76 42.61 51.11
N LEU A 17 29.79 43.08 51.91
CA LEU A 17 28.43 43.40 51.47
C LEU A 17 28.44 44.69 50.63
N ILE A 18 29.15 44.69 49.49
CA ILE A 18 29.08 45.75 48.48
C ILE A 18 27.88 45.45 47.58
N GLY A 19 26.88 46.33 47.55
CA GLY A 19 25.85 46.30 46.49
C GLY A 19 24.40 46.46 46.91
N ILE A 20 24.07 47.12 48.03
CA ILE A 20 22.65 47.47 48.33
C ILE A 20 22.23 48.79 47.61
N VAL A 21 23.12 49.42 46.83
CA VAL A 21 22.80 50.69 46.15
C VAL A 21 23.22 50.62 44.68
N GLY A 22 22.24 50.51 43.78
CA GLY A 22 22.40 50.83 42.35
C GLY A 22 21.89 49.79 41.35
N GLY A 23 21.85 48.51 41.71
CA GLY A 23 21.17 47.42 41.00
C GLY A 23 20.52 46.54 42.06
N GLY A 24 19.26 46.14 41.87
CA GLY A 24 18.38 45.65 42.94
C GLY A 24 19.05 44.64 43.88
N ALA A 25 18.94 44.85 45.20
CA ALA A 25 19.03 43.85 46.28
C ALA A 25 19.88 42.56 46.06
N GLY A 26 21.11 42.66 45.54
CA GLY A 26 22.01 41.50 45.32
C GLY A 26 22.10 40.97 43.88
N TRP A 27 21.57 41.71 42.89
CA TRP A 27 21.70 41.46 41.46
C TRP A 27 22.81 42.32 40.84
N SER A 28 23.45 41.83 39.77
CA SER A 28 24.40 42.59 38.94
C SER A 28 23.69 43.40 37.83
N VAL A 29 22.40 43.14 37.61
CA VAL A 29 21.53 43.73 36.59
C VAL A 29 20.29 44.37 37.20
N GLY A 30 19.52 45.10 36.37
CA GLY A 30 18.22 45.65 36.79
C GLY A 30 17.10 44.61 36.80
N ASP A 31 15.98 44.92 37.48
CA ASP A 31 14.90 43.95 37.67
C ASP A 31 14.29 43.42 36.36
N ALA A 32 14.12 44.31 35.38
CA ALA A 32 13.56 43.93 34.08
C ALA A 32 14.43 42.91 33.31
N GLU A 33 15.74 42.93 33.52
CA GLU A 33 16.70 42.13 32.74
C GLU A 33 16.71 40.66 33.20
N TRP A 34 16.79 40.42 34.52
CA TRP A 34 16.72 39.07 35.04
C TRP A 34 15.31 38.48 34.91
N GLN A 35 14.26 39.29 35.05
CA GLN A 35 12.87 38.85 34.83
C GLN A 35 12.63 38.45 33.38
N ALA A 36 13.06 39.27 32.42
CA ALA A 36 12.94 38.93 31.00
C ALA A 36 13.72 37.67 30.65
N THR A 37 14.91 37.49 31.22
CA THR A 37 15.75 36.31 31.00
C THR A 37 15.08 35.03 31.54
N LEU A 38 14.41 35.12 32.70
CA LEU A 38 13.63 34.01 33.26
C LEU A 38 12.42 33.70 32.37
N LEU A 39 11.66 34.71 31.95
CA LEU A 39 10.48 34.53 31.10
C LEU A 39 10.84 33.93 29.73
N ASP A 40 11.92 34.39 29.12
CA ASP A 40 12.40 33.90 27.82
C ASP A 40 12.76 32.42 27.89
N GLN A 41 13.44 32.01 28.96
CA GLN A 41 13.93 30.65 29.12
C GLN A 41 12.86 29.65 29.55
N PHE A 42 11.93 30.04 30.42
CA PHE A 42 11.05 29.09 31.11
C PHE A 42 9.55 29.27 30.83
N VAL A 43 9.15 30.39 30.22
CA VAL A 43 7.72 30.71 30.03
C VAL A 43 7.38 30.93 28.56
N SER A 44 8.27 31.57 27.81
CA SER A 44 8.02 31.98 26.43
C SER A 44 8.36 30.84 25.47
N VAL A 45 7.38 30.41 24.68
CA VAL A 45 7.57 29.40 23.62
C VAL A 45 7.54 30.11 22.27
N HIS A 46 8.72 30.35 21.70
CA HIS A 46 8.88 31.08 20.44
C HIS A 46 8.55 30.24 19.21
N ASP A 47 8.84 28.93 19.26
CA ASP A 47 8.48 27.97 18.23
C ASP A 47 7.82 26.75 18.87
N PRO A 48 6.53 26.49 18.61
CA PRO A 48 5.87 25.29 19.12
C PRO A 48 6.54 23.99 18.65
N ARG A 49 7.28 23.98 17.54
CA ARG A 49 7.98 22.78 17.06
C ARG A 49 9.05 22.27 18.02
N THR A 50 9.74 23.18 18.69
CA THR A 50 10.81 22.86 19.65
C THR A 50 10.30 22.82 21.08
N PHE A 51 8.98 22.92 21.28
CA PHE A 51 8.39 22.85 22.60
C PHE A 51 8.72 21.50 23.26
N GLU A 52 9.21 21.58 24.48
CA GLU A 52 9.37 20.46 25.38
C GLU A 52 8.68 20.84 26.69
N ASP A 53 7.81 19.95 27.17
CA ASP A 53 7.19 20.12 28.48
C ASP A 53 8.26 19.97 29.56
N ARG A 54 8.63 21.09 30.17
CA ARG A 54 9.72 21.19 31.13
C ARG A 54 9.21 21.92 32.37
N SER A 55 9.19 21.19 33.48
CA SER A 55 9.11 21.80 34.79
C SER A 55 10.50 22.17 35.30
N PHE A 56 10.58 23.19 36.14
CA PHE A 56 11.81 23.68 36.73
C PHE A 56 11.62 24.01 38.20
N SER A 57 12.68 23.86 39.00
CA SER A 57 12.67 24.24 40.40
C SER A 57 13.17 25.67 40.59
N LEU A 58 12.85 26.28 41.75
CA LEU A 58 13.43 27.56 42.16
C LEU A 58 14.96 27.54 42.11
N ASP A 59 15.59 26.44 42.58
CA ASP A 59 17.04 26.28 42.53
C ASP A 59 17.56 26.19 41.09
N GLY A 60 16.82 25.53 40.20
CA GLY A 60 17.14 25.48 38.77
C GLY A 60 17.10 26.86 38.11
N ALA A 61 16.08 27.66 38.40
CA ALA A 61 15.99 29.04 37.91
C ALA A 61 17.13 29.91 38.45
N LEU A 62 17.47 29.78 39.73
CA LEU A 62 18.58 30.52 40.33
C LEU A 62 19.95 30.14 39.76
N ASN A 63 20.18 28.85 39.48
CA ASN A 63 21.40 28.39 38.82
C ASN A 63 21.50 28.96 37.40
N TYR A 64 20.38 29.03 36.65
CA TYR A 64 20.38 29.64 35.33
C TYR A 64 20.70 31.13 35.38
N LEU A 65 20.24 31.84 36.42
CA LEU A 65 20.49 33.26 36.64
C LEU A 65 21.80 33.56 37.38
N GLU A 66 22.65 32.57 37.69
CA GLU A 66 23.86 32.74 38.52
C GLU A 66 24.76 33.89 38.02
N ALA A 67 24.92 34.01 36.69
CA ALA A 67 25.73 35.07 36.08
C ALA A 67 25.16 36.49 36.29
N LEU A 68 23.86 36.61 36.60
CA LEU A 68 23.15 37.86 36.85
C LEU A 68 23.07 38.19 38.36
N ILE A 69 23.47 37.27 39.23
CA ILE A 69 23.55 37.48 40.68
C ILE A 69 24.90 38.14 41.01
N ALA A 70 24.88 39.15 41.87
CA ALA A 70 26.13 39.79 42.29
C ALA A 70 27.03 38.77 43.02
N PRO A 71 28.35 38.74 42.79
CA PRO A 71 29.24 37.72 43.34
C PRO A 71 29.16 37.55 44.86
N SER A 72 28.95 38.64 45.61
CA SER A 72 28.78 38.62 47.08
C SER A 72 27.50 37.93 47.55
N PHE A 73 26.55 37.67 46.66
CA PHE A 73 25.26 37.04 46.91
C PHE A 73 25.08 35.69 46.20
N ALA A 74 26.12 35.20 45.52
CA ALA A 74 26.10 33.88 44.89
C ALA A 74 25.85 32.75 45.90
N ARG A 75 26.24 32.96 47.17
CA ARG A 75 25.81 32.13 48.30
C ARG A 75 24.79 32.89 49.15
N PRO A 76 23.72 32.23 49.60
CA PRO A 76 22.74 32.87 50.46
C PRO A 76 23.40 33.29 51.79
N PRO A 77 23.19 34.54 52.25
CA PRO A 77 23.73 35.02 53.51
C PRO A 77 23.27 34.17 54.70
N LYS A 78 24.09 34.05 55.74
CA LYS A 78 23.72 33.37 56.99
C LYS A 78 22.40 33.90 57.57
N ALA A 79 21.67 33.03 58.27
CA ALA A 79 20.35 33.36 58.84
C ALA A 79 20.35 34.62 59.73
N ALA A 80 21.43 34.88 60.45
CA ALA A 80 21.59 36.09 61.27
C ALA A 80 21.64 37.37 60.42
N VAL A 81 22.34 37.33 59.27
CA VAL A 81 22.45 38.46 58.32
C VAL A 81 21.09 38.74 57.69
N ARG A 82 20.39 37.69 57.25
CA ARG A 82 19.03 37.82 56.69
C ARG A 82 18.05 38.43 57.70
N ALA A 83 18.07 37.95 58.95
CA ALA A 83 17.21 38.47 60.01
C ALA A 83 17.52 39.94 60.35
N TRP A 84 18.80 40.34 60.26
CA TRP A 84 19.21 41.73 60.46
C TRP A 84 18.72 42.63 59.30
N VAL A 85 18.92 42.21 58.06
CA VAL A 85 18.49 42.93 56.85
C VAL A 85 16.97 43.15 56.88
N ARG A 86 16.19 42.09 57.12
CA ARG A 86 14.72 42.17 57.22
C ARG A 86 14.21 43.14 58.30
N ARG A 87 14.98 43.37 59.36
CA ARG A 87 14.60 44.31 60.44
C ARG A 87 14.82 45.77 60.05
N HIS A 88 15.79 46.06 59.20
CA HIS A 88 16.19 47.43 58.85
C HIS A 88 15.69 47.88 57.48
N ASP A 89 15.56 46.94 56.54
CA ASP A 89 14.91 47.15 55.25
C ASP A 89 13.94 46.00 54.97
N PRO A 90 12.67 46.11 55.44
CA PRO A 90 11.65 45.09 55.23
C PRO A 90 11.22 44.91 53.76
N ALA A 91 11.53 45.87 52.89
CA ALA A 91 11.17 45.85 51.47
C ALA A 91 12.25 45.17 50.62
N LEU A 92 13.49 45.12 51.10
CA LEU A 92 14.59 44.42 50.42
C LEU A 92 14.26 42.93 50.26
N ARG A 93 14.52 42.40 49.06
CA ARG A 93 14.38 40.98 48.72
C ARG A 93 15.68 40.47 48.16
N LEU A 94 16.26 39.47 48.80
CA LEU A 94 17.47 38.82 48.28
C LEU A 94 17.13 38.03 47.00
N PRO A 95 18.10 37.71 46.12
CA PRO A 95 17.83 37.12 44.81
C PRO A 95 16.91 35.88 44.86
N ARG A 96 17.15 34.96 45.80
CA ARG A 96 16.25 33.81 46.02
C ARG A 96 14.81 34.22 46.31
N GLU A 97 14.61 35.17 47.23
CA GLU A 97 13.28 35.64 47.65
C GLU A 97 12.61 36.43 46.51
N ALA A 98 13.38 37.22 45.76
CA ALA A 98 12.89 37.98 44.61
C ALA A 98 12.42 37.06 43.47
N VAL A 99 13.18 36.00 43.16
CA VAL A 99 12.77 34.99 42.17
C VAL A 99 11.54 34.22 42.67
N GLU A 100 11.53 33.80 43.94
CA GLU A 100 10.39 33.08 44.53
C GLU A 100 9.10 33.92 44.47
N GLU A 101 9.12 35.17 44.93
CA GLU A 101 7.97 36.08 44.86
C GLU A 101 7.54 36.37 43.41
N TYR A 102 8.49 36.44 42.48
CA TYR A 102 8.18 36.64 41.06
C TYR A 102 7.53 35.40 40.43
N LEU A 103 8.01 34.20 40.73
CA LEU A 103 7.40 32.95 40.28
C LEU A 103 5.99 32.77 40.86
N GLU A 104 5.79 33.10 42.14
CA GLU A 104 4.46 33.14 42.75
C GLU A 104 3.53 34.14 42.06
N ALA A 105 4.04 35.32 41.71
CA ALA A 105 3.28 36.31 40.94
C ALA A 105 2.90 35.81 39.55
N LEU A 106 3.79 35.08 38.87
CA LEU A 106 3.49 34.43 37.59
C LEU A 106 2.45 33.31 37.74
N CYS A 107 2.48 32.56 38.84
CA CYS A 107 1.44 31.60 39.17
C CYS A 107 0.08 32.27 39.40
N MET A 108 0.04 33.37 40.16
CA MET A 108 -1.19 34.14 40.39
C MET A 108 -1.74 34.76 39.10
N ALA A 109 -0.87 35.15 38.17
CA ALA A 109 -1.24 35.66 36.85
C ALA A 109 -1.69 34.55 35.87
N GLY A 110 -1.54 33.28 36.24
CA GLY A 110 -1.86 32.13 35.39
C GLY A 110 -0.84 31.87 34.28
N ALA A 111 0.35 32.46 34.35
CA ALA A 111 1.44 32.21 33.41
C ALA A 111 2.23 30.93 33.74
N LEU A 112 2.21 30.52 35.02
CA LEU A 112 2.82 29.29 35.53
C LEU A 112 1.84 28.55 36.44
N GLN A 113 2.07 27.26 36.66
CA GLN A 113 1.45 26.46 37.71
C GLN A 113 2.52 25.87 38.63
N SER A 114 2.17 25.68 39.90
CA SER A 114 3.00 24.95 40.87
C SER A 114 2.44 23.54 41.01
N GLU A 115 3.26 22.53 40.74
CA GLU A 115 2.84 21.11 40.77
C GLU A 115 3.05 20.50 42.17
N GLU A 116 4.30 20.52 42.64
CA GLU A 116 4.74 20.07 43.96
C GLU A 116 5.63 21.16 44.59
N SER A 117 5.81 21.16 45.92
CA SER A 117 6.45 22.25 46.66
C SER A 117 7.78 22.73 46.06
N GLY A 118 7.75 23.84 45.32
CA GLY A 118 8.93 24.47 44.70
C GLY A 118 9.25 24.06 43.26
N VAL A 119 8.34 23.35 42.58
CA VAL A 119 8.42 23.02 41.15
C VAL A 119 7.36 23.80 40.38
N TYR A 120 7.81 24.49 39.33
CA TYR A 120 7.02 25.37 38.47
C TYR A 120 7.01 24.83 37.05
N GLY A 121 5.87 24.95 36.36
CA GLY A 121 5.70 24.54 34.97
C GLY A 121 4.65 25.40 34.28
N LEU A 122 4.50 25.23 32.97
CA LEU A 122 3.39 25.85 32.25
C LEU A 122 2.05 25.23 32.68
N PRO A 123 0.94 26.00 32.69
CA PRO A 123 -0.38 25.46 32.98
C PRO A 123 -0.78 24.30 32.06
N ASP A 124 -1.46 23.28 32.59
CA ASP A 124 -1.89 22.09 31.83
C ASP A 124 -2.68 22.40 30.54
N ASP A 125 -3.47 23.46 30.52
CA ASP A 125 -4.23 23.89 29.34
C ASP A 125 -3.34 24.56 28.29
N VAL A 126 -2.31 25.30 28.71
CA VAL A 126 -1.29 25.89 27.84
C VAL A 126 -0.42 24.79 27.24
N THR A 127 0.07 23.85 28.06
CA THR A 127 0.86 22.70 27.62
C THR A 127 0.10 21.88 26.59
N ARG A 128 -1.15 21.47 26.87
CA ARG A 128 -1.96 20.72 25.91
C ARG A 128 -2.21 21.46 24.60
N ARG A 129 -2.38 22.79 24.64
CA ARG A 129 -2.54 23.60 23.43
C ARG A 129 -1.26 23.66 22.62
N LEU A 130 -0.11 23.80 23.28
CA LEU A 130 1.20 23.80 22.63
C LEU A 130 1.54 22.44 22.03
N GLU A 131 1.29 21.35 22.75
CA GLU A 131 1.46 19.98 22.23
C GLU A 131 0.57 19.72 21.01
N HIS A 132 -0.69 20.15 21.06
CA HIS A 132 -1.60 20.00 19.92
C HIS A 132 -1.13 20.79 18.70
N GLU A 133 -0.69 22.04 18.89
CA GLU A 133 -0.15 22.86 17.81
C GLU A 133 1.18 22.31 17.30
N GLN A 134 2.06 21.82 18.18
CA GLN A 134 3.29 21.13 17.82
C GLN A 134 3.00 19.93 16.93
N GLN A 135 2.09 19.04 17.35
CA GLN A 135 1.68 17.87 16.56
C GLN A 135 1.13 18.28 15.19
N ARG A 136 0.31 19.34 15.14
CA ARG A 136 -0.23 19.89 13.89
C ARG A 136 0.88 20.40 12.97
N LEU A 137 1.84 21.17 13.48
CA LEU A 137 2.96 21.71 12.70
C LEU A 137 3.90 20.61 12.22
N LEU A 138 4.27 19.66 13.08
CA LEU A 138 5.09 18.51 12.71
C LEU A 138 4.41 17.66 11.63
N ALA A 139 3.09 17.48 11.72
CA ALA A 139 2.34 16.79 10.68
C ALA A 139 2.39 17.56 9.35
N ILE A 140 2.26 18.89 9.36
CA ILE A 140 2.39 19.72 8.14
C ILE A 140 3.79 19.58 7.54
N ASP A 141 4.84 19.64 8.36
CA ASP A 141 6.23 19.51 7.90
C ASP A 141 6.48 18.12 7.28
N GLN A 142 6.02 17.04 7.92
CA GLN A 142 6.12 15.68 7.38
C GLN A 142 5.37 15.51 6.05
N ARG A 143 4.20 16.15 5.93
CA ARG A 143 3.42 16.16 4.69
C ARG A 143 4.15 16.89 3.57
N ALA A 144 4.74 18.05 3.89
CA ALA A 144 5.54 18.83 2.95
C ALA A 144 6.74 18.01 2.45
N ASP A 145 7.51 17.42 3.36
CA ASP A 145 8.67 16.57 3.02
C ASP A 145 8.28 15.39 2.14
N THR A 146 7.18 14.72 2.45
CA THR A 146 6.70 13.58 1.67
C THR A 146 6.25 14.00 0.27
N THR A 147 5.53 15.12 0.17
CA THR A 147 5.07 15.67 -1.11
C THR A 147 6.26 16.13 -1.97
N HIS A 148 7.21 16.88 -1.41
CA HIS A 148 8.41 17.31 -2.13
C HIS A 148 9.20 16.12 -2.64
N ARG A 149 9.49 15.14 -1.78
CA ARG A 149 10.26 13.95 -2.18
C ARG A 149 9.59 13.20 -3.34
N LEU A 150 8.28 12.95 -3.27
CA LEU A 150 7.58 12.27 -4.35
C LEU A 150 7.61 13.05 -5.67
N VAL A 151 7.47 14.38 -5.61
CA VAL A 151 7.53 15.23 -6.80
C VAL A 151 8.94 15.24 -7.37
N ASP A 152 9.96 15.41 -6.53
CA ASP A 152 11.36 15.39 -6.95
C ASP A 152 11.75 14.05 -7.59
N ASP A 153 11.36 12.93 -6.97
CA ASP A 153 11.59 11.59 -7.50
C ASP A 153 10.92 11.41 -8.87
N MET A 154 9.66 11.86 -9.01
CA MET A 154 8.95 11.82 -10.30
C MET A 154 9.67 12.65 -11.36
N LEU A 155 10.08 13.88 -11.03
CA LEU A 155 10.73 14.77 -11.99
C LEU A 155 12.11 14.25 -12.40
N ALA A 156 12.85 13.62 -11.49
CA ALA A 156 14.16 13.03 -11.77
C ALA A 156 14.08 11.88 -12.80
N ASP A 157 12.97 11.14 -12.82
CA ASP A 157 12.72 10.05 -13.76
C ASP A 157 12.24 10.51 -15.14
N LEU A 158 11.96 11.81 -15.32
CA LEU A 158 11.49 12.36 -16.59
C LEU A 158 12.66 12.85 -17.47
N PRO A 159 12.50 12.81 -18.81
CA PRO A 159 13.41 13.49 -19.70
C PRO A 159 13.48 15.00 -19.41
N PHE A 160 14.68 15.56 -19.38
CA PHE A 160 14.90 17.00 -19.11
C PHE A 160 14.05 17.93 -19.99
N ALA A 161 13.81 17.56 -21.24
CA ALA A 161 12.97 18.34 -22.16
C ALA A 161 11.51 18.46 -21.71
N GLU A 162 11.02 17.54 -20.87
CA GLU A 162 9.66 17.59 -20.30
C GLU A 162 9.60 18.47 -19.04
N THR A 163 10.72 18.66 -18.33
CA THR A 163 10.76 19.36 -17.03
C THR A 163 11.35 20.76 -17.08
N VAL A 164 11.93 21.19 -18.21
CA VAL A 164 12.73 22.43 -18.31
C VAL A 164 11.97 23.70 -17.92
N ASP A 165 10.67 23.77 -18.21
CA ASP A 165 9.83 24.94 -17.93
C ASP A 165 9.00 24.78 -16.63
N PHE A 166 9.20 23.69 -15.89
CA PHE A 166 8.44 23.41 -14.67
C PHE A 166 9.14 24.00 -13.44
N GLU A 167 8.42 24.85 -12.70
CA GLU A 167 8.89 25.44 -11.45
C GLU A 167 8.15 24.84 -10.24
N PRO A 168 8.81 23.96 -9.44
CA PRO A 168 8.15 23.28 -8.32
C PRO A 168 7.55 24.24 -7.28
N GLN A 169 8.25 25.34 -6.98
CA GLN A 169 7.80 26.32 -5.99
C GLN A 169 6.56 27.08 -6.45
N LEU A 170 6.48 27.40 -7.75
CA LEU A 170 5.29 28.03 -8.32
C LEU A 170 4.12 27.05 -8.32
N TRP A 171 4.35 25.79 -8.67
CA TRP A 171 3.33 24.74 -8.64
C TRP A 171 2.72 24.56 -7.24
N LEU A 172 3.55 24.53 -6.19
CA LEU A 172 3.08 24.41 -4.80
C LEU A 172 2.14 25.55 -4.38
N ALA A 173 2.35 26.76 -4.92
CA ALA A 173 1.57 27.96 -4.62
C ALA A 173 0.38 28.19 -5.58
N THR A 174 0.29 27.43 -6.67
CA THR A 174 -0.74 27.60 -7.70
C THR A 174 -1.90 26.66 -7.45
N ALA A 175 -3.13 27.13 -7.70
CA ALA A 175 -4.33 26.30 -7.60
C ALA A 175 -4.26 25.10 -8.57
N LEU A 176 -4.62 23.91 -8.08
CA LEU A 176 -4.61 22.69 -8.88
C LEU A 176 -5.68 22.75 -9.99
N PRO A 177 -5.44 22.12 -11.17
CA PRO A 177 -6.44 22.09 -12.23
C PRO A 177 -7.79 21.53 -11.75
N GLY A 178 -8.86 22.31 -11.91
CA GLY A 178 -10.21 21.91 -11.49
C GLY A 178 -10.52 22.11 -10.00
N SER A 179 -9.63 22.76 -9.25
CA SER A 179 -9.82 23.13 -7.84
C SER A 179 -9.36 24.57 -7.61
N ASP A 180 -9.92 25.24 -6.61
CA ASP A 180 -9.43 26.54 -6.13
C ASP A 180 -8.30 26.40 -5.08
N THR A 181 -7.89 25.16 -4.77
CA THR A 181 -6.94 24.85 -3.70
C THR A 181 -5.55 24.54 -4.27
N SER A 182 -4.50 25.13 -3.68
CA SER A 182 -3.11 24.84 -4.02
C SER A 182 -2.58 23.62 -3.24
N PRO A 183 -1.48 22.98 -3.68
CA PRO A 183 -0.80 21.96 -2.88
C PRO A 183 -0.46 22.44 -1.46
N ASN A 184 0.03 23.68 -1.30
CA ASN A 184 0.36 24.24 0.02
C ASN A 184 -0.87 24.32 0.93
N ASP A 185 -2.03 24.71 0.40
CA ASP A 185 -3.26 24.74 1.17
C ASP A 185 -3.67 23.32 1.64
N LEU A 186 -3.48 22.31 0.78
CA LEU A 186 -3.80 20.91 1.10
C LEU A 186 -2.89 20.34 2.20
N LEU A 187 -1.64 20.78 2.30
CA LEU A 187 -0.74 20.38 3.39
C LEU A 187 -1.31 20.79 4.76
N VAL A 188 -1.95 21.96 4.82
CA VAL A 188 -2.51 22.57 6.04
C VAL A 188 -3.97 22.17 6.29
N ALA A 189 -4.73 21.78 5.25
CA ALA A 189 -6.17 21.52 5.30
C ALA A 189 -6.62 20.29 6.13
N GLY A 190 -5.71 19.52 6.71
CA GLY A 190 -6.00 18.35 7.55
C GLY A 190 -5.79 17.01 6.83
N GLU A 191 -6.13 15.90 7.51
CA GLU A 191 -5.77 14.55 7.04
C GLU A 191 -6.53 14.10 5.79
N VAL A 192 -7.85 14.32 5.72
CA VAL A 192 -8.67 13.80 4.62
C VAL A 192 -8.31 14.46 3.29
N PRO A 193 -8.27 15.81 3.16
CA PRO A 193 -7.90 16.45 1.90
C PRO A 193 -6.46 16.10 1.46
N TYR A 194 -5.53 16.02 2.41
CA TYR A 194 -4.16 15.60 2.12
C TYR A 194 -4.07 14.13 1.70
N GLY A 195 -4.88 13.25 2.31
CA GLY A 195 -4.92 11.82 2.01
C GLY A 195 -5.29 11.53 0.55
N ASP A 196 -6.32 12.20 0.04
CA ASP A 196 -6.76 12.05 -1.35
C ASP A 196 -5.71 12.60 -2.34
N PHE A 197 -5.11 13.73 -1.98
CA PHE A 197 -4.03 14.35 -2.73
C PHE A 197 -2.79 13.45 -2.83
N ILE A 198 -2.32 12.90 -1.70
CA ILE A 198 -1.12 12.06 -1.67
C ILE A 198 -1.36 10.69 -2.33
N ALA A 199 -2.58 10.16 -2.27
CA ALA A 199 -2.95 8.95 -3.01
C ALA A 199 -2.90 9.18 -4.53
N THR A 200 -3.36 10.35 -4.98
CA THR A 200 -3.26 10.73 -6.39
C THR A 200 -1.81 10.91 -6.82
N LEU A 201 -0.99 11.62 -6.03
CA LEU A 201 0.45 11.76 -6.28
C LEU A 201 1.18 10.41 -6.35
N ARG A 202 0.86 9.47 -5.47
CA ARG A 202 1.45 8.10 -5.51
C ARG A 202 1.04 7.34 -6.76
N THR A 203 -0.19 7.53 -7.25
CA THR A 203 -0.65 6.93 -8.51
C THR A 203 0.14 7.48 -9.70
N LEU A 204 0.38 8.80 -9.71
CA LEU A 204 1.23 9.44 -10.71
C LEU A 204 2.69 8.94 -10.63
N ALA A 205 3.24 8.81 -9.42
CA ALA A 205 4.59 8.29 -9.22
C ALA A 205 4.74 6.86 -9.76
N ASN A 206 3.76 5.98 -9.49
CA ASN A 206 3.75 4.63 -10.06
C ASN A 206 3.66 4.64 -11.60
N MET A 207 2.89 5.57 -12.18
CA MET A 207 2.79 5.73 -13.64
C MET A 207 4.14 6.15 -14.24
N VAL A 208 4.86 7.06 -13.60
CA VAL A 208 6.20 7.53 -14.02
C VAL A 208 7.23 6.41 -13.92
N ALA A 209 7.25 5.67 -12.81
CA ALA A 209 8.19 4.57 -12.51
C ALA A 209 8.03 3.31 -13.41
N GLY A 210 7.25 3.38 -14.49
CA GLY A 210 7.06 2.31 -15.45
C GLY A 210 5.71 1.58 -15.34
N GLY A 211 4.82 2.02 -14.46
CA GLY A 211 3.44 1.54 -14.38
C GLY A 211 2.68 1.74 -15.70
N ASP A 212 1.61 0.96 -15.88
CA ASP A 212 0.90 0.85 -17.16
C ASP A 212 -0.60 1.19 -17.04
N GLU A 213 -0.96 1.83 -15.93
CA GLU A 213 -2.27 2.38 -15.66
C GLU A 213 -2.20 3.91 -15.83
N PRO A 214 -2.62 4.47 -16.98
CA PRO A 214 -2.56 5.90 -17.22
C PRO A 214 -3.63 6.63 -16.40
N THR A 215 -3.27 7.81 -15.89
CA THR A 215 -4.16 8.68 -15.11
C THR A 215 -4.34 10.03 -15.82
N ASP A 216 -5.57 10.55 -15.86
CA ASP A 216 -5.88 11.83 -16.51
C ASP A 216 -5.66 13.04 -15.59
N GLY A 217 -5.81 12.87 -14.28
CA GLY A 217 -5.57 13.92 -13.29
C GLY A 217 -4.09 14.09 -12.99
N LEU A 218 -3.38 14.89 -13.81
CA LEU A 218 -1.93 15.12 -13.66
C LEU A 218 -1.55 16.16 -12.60
N LEU A 219 -2.53 16.74 -11.90
CA LEU A 219 -2.33 17.75 -10.85
C LEU A 219 -1.47 18.96 -11.30
N GLY A 220 -1.44 19.27 -12.60
CA GLY A 220 -0.62 20.35 -13.15
C GLY A 220 0.89 20.04 -13.22
N LEU A 221 1.30 18.80 -12.98
CA LEU A 221 2.68 18.33 -13.14
C LEU A 221 2.98 18.05 -14.64
N PRO A 222 4.25 18.16 -15.08
CA PRO A 222 4.66 18.00 -16.48
C PRO A 222 4.74 16.51 -16.89
N LEU A 223 3.63 15.77 -16.74
CA LEU A 223 3.60 14.31 -16.85
C LEU A 223 2.93 13.77 -18.12
N GLU A 224 2.61 14.63 -19.10
CA GLU A 224 1.94 14.18 -20.33
C GLU A 224 2.78 13.15 -21.09
N GLY A 225 4.10 13.37 -21.20
CA GLY A 225 5.02 12.39 -21.81
C GLY A 225 5.00 11.04 -21.10
N ALA A 226 5.03 11.05 -19.76
CA ALA A 226 4.93 9.83 -18.95
C ALA A 226 3.59 9.11 -19.14
N ARG A 227 2.49 9.87 -19.22
CA ARG A 227 1.15 9.35 -19.50
C ARG A 227 1.08 8.66 -20.87
N TYR A 228 1.64 9.26 -21.92
CA TYR A 228 1.74 8.62 -23.24
C TYR A 228 2.52 7.29 -23.17
N ARG A 229 3.68 7.29 -22.50
CA ARG A 229 4.47 6.06 -22.30
C ARG A 229 3.68 4.98 -21.54
N ALA A 230 2.89 5.36 -20.52
CA ALA A 230 2.04 4.42 -19.80
C ALA A 230 0.92 3.83 -20.68
N ILE A 231 0.30 4.65 -21.54
CA ILE A 231 -0.68 4.19 -22.53
C ILE A 231 -0.04 3.17 -23.50
N GLU A 232 1.15 3.46 -24.02
CA GLU A 232 1.88 2.56 -24.91
C GLU A 232 2.22 1.21 -24.23
N ARG A 233 2.68 1.27 -22.98
CA ARG A 233 2.91 0.05 -22.16
C ARG A 233 1.63 -0.75 -21.99
N ARG A 234 0.50 -0.08 -21.70
CA ARG A 234 -0.81 -0.72 -21.56
C ARG A 234 -1.26 -1.41 -22.83
N MET A 235 -1.15 -0.73 -23.97
CA MET A 235 -1.48 -1.30 -25.28
C MET A 235 -0.59 -2.50 -25.61
N THR A 236 0.71 -2.38 -25.35
CA THR A 236 1.67 -3.47 -25.56
C THR A 236 1.37 -4.68 -24.68
N ARG A 237 1.05 -4.47 -23.39
CA ARG A 237 0.64 -5.53 -22.47
C ARG A 237 -0.60 -6.25 -22.97
N ARG A 238 -1.67 -5.50 -23.30
CA ARG A 238 -2.92 -6.05 -23.83
C ARG A 238 -2.71 -6.84 -25.13
N ALA A 239 -1.86 -6.35 -26.02
CA ALA A 239 -1.53 -7.05 -27.26
C ALA A 239 -0.79 -8.37 -26.98
N ARG A 240 0.17 -8.38 -26.04
CA ARG A 240 0.88 -9.61 -25.62
C ARG A 240 -0.06 -10.62 -24.98
N GLU A 241 -0.94 -10.18 -24.08
CA GLU A 241 -1.94 -11.04 -23.46
C GLU A 241 -2.91 -11.64 -24.50
N ALA A 242 -3.39 -10.83 -25.46
CA ALA A 242 -4.23 -11.31 -26.55
C ALA A 242 -3.50 -12.36 -27.41
N ALA A 243 -2.22 -12.11 -27.74
CA ALA A 243 -1.40 -13.05 -28.49
C ALA A 243 -1.17 -14.36 -27.73
N ALA A 244 -0.95 -14.30 -26.41
CA ALA A 244 -0.82 -15.47 -25.55
C ALA A 244 -2.10 -16.32 -25.55
N ARG A 245 -3.27 -15.70 -25.34
CA ARG A 245 -4.57 -16.40 -25.41
C ARG A 245 -4.80 -17.09 -26.77
N VAL A 246 -4.46 -16.40 -27.85
CA VAL A 246 -4.53 -16.95 -29.22
C VAL A 246 -3.59 -18.16 -29.38
N ALA A 247 -2.38 -18.08 -28.83
CA ALA A 247 -1.42 -19.18 -28.86
C ALA A 247 -1.93 -20.40 -28.07
N ASP A 248 -2.55 -20.18 -26.91
CA ASP A 248 -3.13 -21.23 -26.07
C ASP A 248 -4.24 -22.00 -26.80
N VAL A 249 -5.20 -21.28 -27.41
CA VAL A 249 -6.26 -21.92 -28.20
C VAL A 249 -5.69 -22.68 -29.38
N ARG A 250 -4.70 -22.11 -30.08
CA ARG A 250 -4.05 -22.81 -31.20
C ARG A 250 -3.37 -24.09 -30.73
N GLY A 251 -2.61 -24.03 -29.63
CA GLY A 251 -1.93 -25.20 -29.07
C GLY A 251 -2.89 -26.27 -28.55
N ALA A 252 -4.03 -25.87 -27.97
CA ALA A 252 -5.08 -26.79 -27.56
C ALA A 252 -5.77 -27.45 -28.75
N ALA A 253 -6.16 -26.67 -29.76
CA ALA A 253 -6.79 -27.17 -30.97
C ALA A 253 -5.88 -28.12 -31.74
N THR A 254 -4.59 -27.80 -31.90
CA THR A 254 -3.63 -28.70 -32.55
C THR A 254 -3.51 -30.04 -31.83
N ARG A 255 -3.50 -30.05 -30.49
CA ARG A 255 -3.41 -31.29 -29.70
C ARG A 255 -4.67 -32.17 -29.80
N VAL A 256 -5.86 -31.57 -29.77
CA VAL A 256 -7.12 -32.32 -29.70
C VAL A 256 -7.72 -32.61 -31.08
N LEU A 257 -7.64 -31.63 -31.99
CA LEU A 257 -8.26 -31.70 -33.31
C LEU A 257 -7.32 -32.22 -34.40
N ALA A 258 -6.00 -32.20 -34.15
CA ALA A 258 -4.95 -32.62 -35.08
C ALA A 258 -5.09 -31.95 -36.46
N GLY A 259 -5.30 -32.72 -37.54
CA GLY A 259 -5.38 -32.22 -38.90
C GLY A 259 -6.53 -31.24 -39.17
N GLU A 260 -7.58 -31.26 -38.35
CA GLU A 260 -8.75 -30.36 -38.47
C GLU A 260 -8.57 -29.06 -37.68
N ALA A 261 -7.50 -28.90 -36.92
CA ALA A 261 -7.30 -27.72 -36.06
C ALA A 261 -7.32 -26.41 -36.86
N ALA A 262 -6.65 -26.37 -38.01
CA ALA A 262 -6.53 -25.16 -38.81
C ALA A 262 -7.88 -24.69 -39.38
N SER A 263 -8.72 -25.62 -39.87
CA SER A 263 -10.04 -25.27 -40.38
C SER A 263 -10.96 -24.84 -39.24
N TRP A 264 -10.95 -25.56 -38.13
CA TRP A 264 -11.79 -25.23 -36.97
C TRP A 264 -11.48 -23.83 -36.40
N LEU A 265 -10.21 -23.45 -36.30
CA LEU A 265 -9.80 -22.13 -35.81
C LEU A 265 -10.26 -20.96 -36.68
N LEU A 266 -10.59 -21.21 -37.95
CA LEU A 266 -11.02 -20.20 -38.92
C LEU A 266 -12.54 -20.18 -39.14
N MET A 267 -13.25 -21.18 -38.61
CA MET A 267 -14.70 -21.26 -38.73
C MET A 267 -15.36 -20.66 -37.48
N PRO A 268 -16.47 -19.91 -37.63
CA PRO A 268 -17.23 -19.45 -36.48
C PRO A 268 -17.70 -20.60 -35.59
N LEU A 269 -17.69 -20.37 -34.28
CA LEU A 269 -18.27 -21.34 -33.33
C LEU A 269 -19.79 -21.40 -33.49
N GLU A 270 -20.37 -22.57 -33.18
CA GLU A 270 -21.82 -22.74 -33.19
C GLU A 270 -22.51 -21.69 -32.30
N GLY A 271 -23.51 -21.00 -32.88
CA GLY A 271 -24.25 -19.94 -32.20
C GLY A 271 -23.53 -18.59 -32.13
N GLY A 272 -22.51 -18.34 -32.96
CA GLY A 272 -21.84 -17.05 -33.06
C GLY A 272 -21.28 -16.76 -34.45
N ASN A 273 -20.82 -15.51 -34.65
CA ASN A 273 -20.19 -15.05 -35.90
C ASN A 273 -18.66 -15.00 -35.80
N ASP A 274 -18.11 -15.07 -34.59
CA ASP A 274 -16.68 -14.92 -34.36
C ASP A 274 -15.95 -16.26 -34.42
N THR A 275 -14.74 -16.23 -34.97
CA THR A 275 -13.84 -17.37 -34.99
C THR A 275 -13.24 -17.60 -33.59
N PRO A 276 -12.81 -18.83 -33.26
CA PRO A 276 -12.13 -19.11 -32.00
C PRO A 276 -10.93 -18.18 -31.72
N LEU A 277 -10.18 -17.82 -32.77
CA LEU A 277 -9.05 -16.90 -32.64
C LEU A 277 -9.49 -15.48 -32.29
N ALA A 278 -10.57 -14.98 -32.91
CA ALA A 278 -11.12 -13.66 -32.61
C ALA A 278 -11.68 -13.60 -31.18
N LEU A 279 -12.43 -14.64 -30.77
CA LEU A 279 -13.00 -14.74 -29.42
C LEU A 279 -11.90 -14.76 -28.33
N ALA A 280 -10.90 -15.63 -28.49
CA ALA A 280 -9.81 -15.75 -27.53
C ALA A 280 -8.93 -14.50 -27.48
N GLY A 281 -8.69 -13.86 -28.63
CA GLY A 281 -7.97 -12.59 -28.68
C GLY A 281 -8.70 -11.47 -27.93
N ALA A 282 -10.03 -11.40 -28.06
CA ALA A 282 -10.83 -10.33 -27.49
C ALA A 282 -10.93 -10.37 -25.95
N SER A 283 -11.01 -11.55 -25.32
CA SER A 283 -11.21 -11.63 -23.86
C SER A 283 -10.82 -12.98 -23.25
N ALA A 284 -10.63 -13.01 -21.93
CA ALA A 284 -10.45 -14.25 -21.16
C ALA A 284 -11.69 -15.16 -21.21
N VAL A 285 -12.89 -14.59 -21.11
CA VAL A 285 -14.16 -15.35 -21.25
C VAL A 285 -14.25 -16.02 -22.62
N GLY A 286 -13.80 -15.33 -23.67
CA GLY A 286 -13.72 -15.89 -25.03
C GLY A 286 -12.74 -17.06 -25.13
N LEU A 287 -11.59 -16.97 -24.46
CA LEU A 287 -10.63 -18.09 -24.33
C LEU A 287 -11.28 -19.29 -23.64
N ASP A 288 -11.92 -19.09 -22.48
CA ASP A 288 -12.53 -20.19 -21.70
C ASP A 288 -13.58 -20.94 -22.53
N ARG A 289 -14.45 -20.20 -23.23
CA ARG A 289 -15.44 -20.80 -24.14
C ARG A 289 -14.79 -21.63 -25.25
N CYS A 290 -13.68 -21.17 -25.82
CA CYS A 290 -12.94 -21.94 -26.83
C CYS A 290 -12.37 -23.23 -26.23
N MET A 291 -11.80 -23.15 -25.03
CA MET A 291 -11.20 -24.29 -24.34
C MET A 291 -12.26 -25.35 -23.96
N GLU A 292 -13.43 -24.93 -23.49
CA GLU A 292 -14.55 -25.82 -23.20
C GLU A 292 -15.04 -26.55 -24.46
N THR A 293 -15.14 -25.82 -25.57
CA THR A 293 -15.58 -26.39 -26.85
C THR A 293 -14.56 -27.43 -27.35
N ILE A 294 -13.26 -27.11 -27.29
CA ILE A 294 -12.19 -28.04 -27.64
C ILE A 294 -12.26 -29.30 -26.76
N ALA A 295 -12.46 -29.13 -25.45
CA ALA A 295 -12.56 -30.25 -24.53
C ALA A 295 -13.79 -31.13 -24.83
N ALA A 296 -14.93 -30.54 -25.18
CA ALA A 296 -16.12 -31.29 -25.58
C ALA A 296 -15.90 -32.09 -26.87
N LEU A 297 -15.25 -31.49 -27.87
CA LEU A 297 -14.86 -32.19 -29.11
C LEU A 297 -13.89 -33.33 -28.84
N GLY A 298 -12.91 -33.12 -27.95
CA GLY A 298 -11.96 -34.14 -27.52
C GLY A 298 -12.65 -35.35 -26.88
N ARG A 299 -13.54 -35.10 -25.90
CA ARG A 299 -14.32 -36.17 -25.25
C ARG A 299 -15.16 -36.96 -26.24
N ARG A 300 -15.78 -36.27 -27.22
CA ARG A 300 -16.56 -36.93 -28.26
C ARG A 300 -15.70 -37.86 -29.12
N ARG A 301 -14.53 -37.38 -29.57
CA ARG A 301 -13.58 -38.19 -30.36
C ARG A 301 -13.04 -39.39 -29.58
N GLU A 302 -12.76 -39.22 -28.30
CA GLU A 302 -12.32 -40.32 -27.45
C GLU A 302 -13.43 -41.38 -27.30
N ALA A 303 -14.67 -40.95 -27.08
CA ALA A 303 -15.81 -41.85 -27.05
C ALA A 303 -15.99 -42.61 -28.39
N ASP A 304 -15.91 -41.89 -29.52
CA ASP A 304 -15.99 -42.48 -30.86
C ASP A 304 -14.85 -43.48 -31.11
N ALA A 305 -13.63 -43.20 -30.65
CA ALA A 305 -12.48 -44.09 -30.76
C ALA A 305 -12.62 -45.35 -29.90
N ILE A 306 -13.11 -45.21 -28.66
CA ILE A 306 -13.41 -46.34 -27.77
C ILE A 306 -14.49 -47.23 -28.40
N GLU A 307 -15.55 -46.63 -28.94
CA GLU A 307 -16.63 -47.36 -29.62
C GLU A 307 -16.10 -48.09 -30.87
N ALA A 308 -15.31 -47.41 -31.70
CA ALA A 308 -14.71 -48.02 -32.90
C ALA A 308 -13.79 -49.20 -32.54
N ALA A 309 -12.97 -49.07 -31.49
CA ALA A 309 -12.13 -50.15 -30.98
C ALA A 309 -12.96 -51.33 -30.46
N ALA A 310 -14.05 -51.06 -29.73
CA ALA A 310 -14.98 -52.09 -29.25
C ALA A 310 -15.66 -52.82 -30.42
N ILE A 311 -16.11 -52.10 -31.45
CA ILE A 311 -16.67 -52.68 -32.68
C ILE A 311 -15.63 -53.54 -33.40
N ALA A 312 -14.38 -53.08 -33.51
CA ALA A 312 -13.30 -53.84 -34.12
C ALA A 312 -13.01 -55.15 -33.36
N ALA A 313 -12.96 -55.10 -32.03
CA ALA A 313 -12.78 -56.29 -31.18
C ALA A 313 -13.93 -57.30 -31.35
N ARG A 314 -15.19 -56.83 -31.38
CA ARG A 314 -16.36 -57.68 -31.64
C ARG A 314 -16.29 -58.34 -33.03
N ARG A 315 -15.92 -57.57 -34.05
CA ARG A 315 -15.71 -58.08 -35.42
C ARG A 315 -14.60 -59.12 -35.50
N GLN A 316 -13.54 -58.98 -34.69
CA GLN A 316 -12.48 -59.98 -34.59
C GLN A 316 -12.96 -61.27 -33.93
N THR A 317 -13.78 -61.18 -32.87
CA THR A 317 -14.44 -62.34 -32.24
C THR A 317 -15.37 -63.06 -33.23
N LEU A 318 -16.16 -62.32 -34.01
CA LEU A 318 -17.01 -62.89 -35.05
C LEU A 318 -16.17 -63.64 -36.11
N ARG A 319 -15.07 -63.04 -36.59
CA ARG A 319 -14.15 -63.69 -37.53
C ARG A 319 -13.60 -65.00 -36.97
N ALA A 320 -13.20 -65.03 -35.70
CA ALA A 320 -12.71 -66.23 -35.05
C ALA A 320 -13.79 -67.32 -34.94
N ALA A 321 -15.05 -66.96 -34.66
CA ALA A 321 -16.18 -67.88 -34.63
C ALA A 321 -16.48 -68.44 -36.04
N VAL A 322 -16.55 -67.58 -37.05
CA VAL A 322 -16.79 -68.00 -38.45
C VAL A 322 -15.66 -68.91 -38.97
N ALA A 323 -14.41 -68.65 -38.57
CA ALA A 323 -13.29 -69.49 -38.95
C ALA A 323 -13.42 -70.94 -38.45
N LYS A 324 -14.07 -71.16 -37.30
CA LYS A 324 -14.37 -72.49 -36.75
C LYS A 324 -15.55 -73.17 -37.44
N LEU A 325 -16.52 -72.39 -37.92
CA LEU A 325 -17.79 -72.89 -38.46
C LEU A 325 -17.76 -73.14 -39.98
N TYR A 326 -16.94 -72.40 -40.73
CA TYR A 326 -16.94 -72.42 -42.19
C TYR A 326 -15.53 -72.63 -42.79
N PRO A 327 -15.43 -73.36 -43.91
CA PRO A 327 -14.18 -73.51 -44.66
C PRO A 327 -13.75 -72.16 -45.27
N PRO A 328 -12.43 -71.94 -45.51
CA PRO A 328 -11.88 -70.64 -45.90
C PRO A 328 -12.61 -69.94 -47.05
N ALA A 329 -13.01 -70.68 -48.08
CA ALA A 329 -13.69 -70.15 -49.26
C ALA A 329 -15.06 -69.52 -48.97
N LEU A 330 -15.72 -69.86 -47.87
CA LEU A 330 -17.07 -69.39 -47.53
C LEU A 330 -17.11 -68.34 -46.41
N ARG A 331 -15.97 -68.04 -45.77
CA ARG A 331 -15.92 -67.18 -44.58
C ARG A 331 -16.32 -65.74 -44.88
N GLU A 332 -15.77 -65.15 -45.94
CA GLU A 332 -16.06 -63.76 -46.29
C GLU A 332 -17.52 -63.59 -46.72
N MET A 333 -18.04 -64.56 -47.48
CA MET A 333 -19.45 -64.59 -47.87
C MET A 333 -20.37 -64.72 -46.64
N ALA A 334 -20.02 -65.55 -45.67
CA ALA A 334 -20.79 -65.70 -44.43
C ALA A 334 -20.83 -64.43 -43.58
N LEU A 335 -19.76 -63.61 -43.62
CA LEU A 335 -19.69 -62.34 -42.88
C LEU A 335 -20.47 -61.21 -43.55
N ARG A 336 -20.48 -61.17 -44.89
CA ARG A 336 -21.06 -60.06 -45.67
C ARG A 336 -22.48 -60.29 -46.16
N ASN A 337 -22.93 -61.53 -46.25
CA ASN A 337 -24.30 -61.82 -46.70
C ASN A 337 -25.32 -61.32 -45.68
N GLN A 338 -26.33 -60.61 -46.15
CA GLN A 338 -27.46 -60.22 -45.32
C GLN A 338 -28.19 -61.48 -44.82
N LEU A 339 -28.43 -61.51 -43.51
CA LEU A 339 -29.25 -62.55 -42.89
C LEU A 339 -30.62 -61.95 -42.58
N PRO A 340 -31.73 -62.46 -43.14
CA PRO A 340 -33.07 -61.93 -42.90
C PRO A 340 -33.42 -61.85 -41.41
N ALA A 341 -32.94 -62.80 -40.61
CA ALA A 341 -33.16 -62.85 -39.18
C ALA A 341 -32.40 -61.78 -38.36
N LEU A 342 -31.35 -61.19 -38.94
CA LEU A 342 -30.62 -60.05 -38.35
C LEU A 342 -31.04 -58.70 -38.97
N GLY A 343 -31.77 -58.72 -40.09
CA GLY A 343 -32.10 -57.51 -40.86
C GLY A 343 -30.89 -56.81 -41.51
N CYS A 344 -29.68 -57.33 -41.32
CA CYS A 344 -28.41 -56.77 -41.79
C CYS A 344 -27.37 -57.89 -41.99
N SER A 345 -26.14 -57.53 -42.39
CA SER A 345 -25.04 -58.50 -42.43
C SER A 345 -24.55 -58.81 -41.00
N PRO A 346 -24.03 -60.03 -40.74
CA PRO A 346 -23.37 -60.35 -39.47
C PRO A 346 -22.27 -59.37 -39.08
N TRP A 347 -21.56 -58.82 -40.08
CA TRP A 347 -20.50 -57.82 -39.88
C TRP A 347 -21.03 -56.49 -39.35
N ASP A 348 -22.20 -56.07 -39.82
CA ASP A 348 -22.85 -54.82 -39.39
C ASP A 348 -23.55 -55.00 -38.04
N ALA A 349 -24.10 -56.19 -37.77
CA ALA A 349 -24.69 -56.54 -36.47
C ALA A 349 -23.67 -56.41 -35.31
N CYS A 350 -22.37 -56.50 -35.58
CA CYS A 350 -21.31 -56.33 -34.58
C CYS A 350 -21.19 -54.91 -33.98
N GLY A 351 -22.04 -53.97 -34.39
CA GLY A 351 -22.18 -52.67 -33.71
C GLY A 351 -22.49 -52.81 -32.22
N SER A 352 -23.17 -53.88 -31.80
CA SER A 352 -23.51 -54.14 -30.39
C SER A 352 -23.09 -55.55 -29.92
N ALA A 353 -22.99 -55.73 -28.60
CA ALA A 353 -22.70 -57.05 -28.01
C ALA A 353 -23.81 -58.06 -28.31
N HIS A 354 -25.07 -57.64 -28.20
CA HIS A 354 -26.22 -58.48 -28.53
C HIS A 354 -26.24 -58.89 -30.01
N GLY A 355 -25.87 -57.97 -30.90
CA GLY A 355 -25.79 -58.27 -32.33
C GLY A 355 -24.68 -59.25 -32.67
N LEU A 356 -23.54 -59.23 -31.96
CA LEU A 356 -22.50 -60.27 -32.08
C LEU A 356 -23.02 -61.64 -31.65
N GLU A 357 -23.68 -61.74 -30.49
CA GLU A 357 -24.25 -63.01 -29.99
C GLU A 357 -25.29 -63.57 -30.95
N ALA A 358 -26.19 -62.72 -31.44
CA ALA A 358 -27.19 -63.09 -32.43
C ALA A 358 -26.53 -63.61 -33.72
N ALA A 359 -25.52 -62.89 -34.24
CA ALA A 359 -24.78 -63.28 -35.43
C ALA A 359 -24.09 -64.65 -35.28
N VAL A 360 -23.38 -64.87 -34.17
CA VAL A 360 -22.70 -66.16 -33.89
C VAL A 360 -23.72 -67.29 -33.75
N ARG A 361 -24.83 -67.06 -33.05
CA ARG A 361 -25.90 -68.06 -32.86
C ARG A 361 -26.53 -68.47 -34.20
N PHE A 362 -26.87 -67.50 -35.05
CA PHE A 362 -27.48 -67.79 -36.35
C PHE A 362 -26.52 -68.50 -37.30
N LEU A 363 -25.26 -68.05 -37.37
CA LEU A 363 -24.25 -68.70 -38.20
C LEU A 363 -23.95 -70.14 -37.72
N SER A 364 -23.93 -70.36 -36.40
CA SER A 364 -23.78 -71.72 -35.84
C SER A 364 -24.95 -72.62 -36.21
N ALA A 365 -26.19 -72.12 -36.10
CA ALA A 365 -27.39 -72.87 -36.48
C ALA A 365 -27.39 -73.20 -37.99
N GLN A 366 -26.97 -72.27 -38.83
CA GLN A 366 -26.91 -72.46 -40.28
C GLN A 366 -25.81 -73.46 -40.69
N ALA A 367 -24.64 -73.41 -40.04
CA ALA A 367 -23.55 -74.36 -40.25
C ALA A 367 -23.97 -75.79 -39.86
N ASN A 368 -24.61 -75.95 -38.69
CA ASN A 368 -25.11 -77.24 -38.21
C ASN A 368 -26.29 -77.77 -39.04
N GLY A 369 -27.15 -76.88 -39.57
CA GLY A 369 -28.26 -77.25 -40.46
C GLY A 369 -27.80 -77.73 -41.84
N ARG A 370 -26.69 -77.20 -42.37
CA ARG A 370 -26.10 -77.69 -43.63
C ARG A 370 -25.46 -79.07 -43.50
N GLY A 371 -24.86 -79.39 -42.35
CA GLY A 371 -24.30 -80.72 -42.08
C GLY A 371 -25.34 -81.87 -42.13
N ARG A 372 -26.62 -81.58 -41.87
CA ARG A 372 -27.71 -82.58 -41.93
C ARG A 372 -28.28 -82.84 -43.33
N ARG A 373 -28.09 -81.93 -44.30
CA ARG A 373 -28.59 -82.12 -45.69
C ARG A 373 -27.58 -82.77 -46.64
N GLY A 374 -26.32 -82.94 -46.24
CA GLY A 374 -25.27 -83.61 -47.03
C GLY A 374 -25.04 -85.09 -46.68
N ARG A 375 -25.87 -85.67 -45.81
CA ARG A 375 -25.94 -87.12 -45.54
C ARG A 375 -27.31 -87.64 -45.99
N VAL A 376 -27.53 -87.69 -47.29
CA VAL A 376 -28.48 -88.61 -47.94
C VAL A 376 -27.81 -89.09 -49.20
#